data_AF-A0A3D3KJU4-F1
#
_entry.id   AF-A0A3D3KJU4-F1
#
_cell.length_a   1.000
_cell.length_b   1.000
_cell.length_c   1.000
_cell.angle_alpha   90.00
_cell.angle_beta   90.00
_cell.angle_gamma   90.00
#
_symmetry.space_group_name_H-M   'P 1'
#
loop_
_entity.id
_entity.type
_entity.pdbx_description
1 polymer ?
#
loop_
_entity_poly.entity_id
_entity_poly.type
_entity_poly.pdbx_seq_one_letter_code
_entity_poly.pdbx_strand_id
1 'polypeptide(L)'
;PILLCHYISRSVQDDDIDPNNKTETTRQVIRDRFISQSSVTIVLIGQNTWKRKYVDWEIGYSIKKTSQNTRSGLIGILLPSYQPHALGSCSYSLSENGTVYTPCNVPPRLYDNIQAGFAKIYSYPTSHYELMAWIHEAFQKRNNIHVAPNNNRTYFSSNRGEHQNYWQA
;
A
#
# COMPACT_ATOMS: atom_id res chain seq x y z
N PRO A 1 -11.87 -2.41 8.51
CA PRO A 1 -12.02 -1.40 7.44
C PRO A 1 -10.72 -1.27 6.63
N ILE A 2 -10.62 -1.98 5.52
CA ILE A 2 -9.56 -1.79 4.52
C ILE A 2 -10.17 -0.90 3.46
N LEU A 3 -9.68 0.34 3.34
CA LEU A 3 -9.91 1.12 2.14
C LEU A 3 -9.11 0.45 1.03
N LEU A 4 -9.79 -0.35 0.21
CA LEU A 4 -9.37 -0.53 -1.16
C LEU A 4 -9.67 0.76 -1.87
N CYS A 5 -8.70 1.67 -1.86
CA CYS A 5 -8.78 2.86 -2.68
C CYS A 5 -8.51 2.43 -4.13
N HIS A 6 -9.55 1.95 -4.83
CA HIS A 6 -9.68 2.25 -6.25
C HIS A 6 -9.98 3.75 -6.32
N TYR A 7 -8.94 4.60 -6.19
CA TYR A 7 -9.10 6.03 -6.38
C TYR A 7 -9.18 6.30 -7.88
N ILE A 8 -10.40 6.36 -8.41
CA ILE A 8 -10.69 7.24 -9.53
C ILE A 8 -11.34 8.46 -8.91
N SER A 9 -10.63 9.60 -8.94
CA SER A 9 -11.20 10.89 -8.52
C SER A 9 -12.39 11.26 -9.41
N ARG A 10 -13.60 10.98 -8.94
CA ARG A 10 -14.84 11.58 -9.44
C ARG A 10 -15.66 12.09 -8.27
N SER A 11 -15.14 13.11 -7.58
CA SER A 11 -15.96 13.98 -6.73
C SER A 11 -15.59 15.42 -7.04
N VAL A 12 -16.43 16.07 -7.84
CA VAL A 12 -16.71 17.50 -7.70
C VAL A 12 -18.01 17.53 -6.91
N GLN A 13 -18.04 18.21 -5.77
CA GLN A 13 -19.28 18.79 -5.26
C GLN A 13 -18.99 20.22 -4.82
N ASP A 14 -19.82 21.08 -5.39
CA ASP A 14 -19.81 22.54 -5.40
C ASP A 14 -20.20 23.10 -4.03
N ASP A 15 -19.39 24.04 -3.52
CA ASP A 15 -19.84 25.32 -2.96
C ASP A 15 -18.66 26.05 -2.32
N ASP A 16 -17.98 26.85 -3.14
CA ASP A 16 -17.14 28.03 -2.82
C ASP A 16 -15.96 28.13 -3.80
N ILE A 17 -16.31 28.36 -5.07
CA ILE A 17 -15.39 28.95 -6.03
C ILE A 17 -15.41 30.46 -5.76
N ASP A 18 -14.47 30.94 -4.95
CA ASP A 18 -14.09 32.35 -4.98
C ASP A 18 -13.48 32.64 -6.37
N PRO A 19 -14.11 33.48 -7.20
CA PRO A 19 -13.69 33.66 -8.59
C PRO A 19 -12.36 34.42 -8.76
N ASN A 20 -11.66 34.82 -7.69
CA ASN A 20 -10.62 35.84 -7.79
C ASN A 20 -9.21 35.54 -7.28
N ASN A 21 -8.80 34.29 -7.00
CA ASN A 21 -7.44 34.10 -6.50
C ASN A 21 -6.68 32.87 -7.03
N LYS A 22 -5.92 33.07 -8.12
CA LYS A 22 -4.65 32.42 -8.56
C LYS A 22 -4.25 31.03 -7.95
N THR A 23 -5.19 30.11 -7.77
CA THR A 23 -4.94 28.73 -7.26
C THR A 23 -5.16 27.66 -8.32
N GLU A 24 -5.68 28.06 -9.48
CA GLU A 24 -6.07 27.18 -10.58
C GLU A 24 -4.86 26.45 -11.19
N THR A 25 -3.69 27.09 -11.25
CA THR A 25 -2.48 26.50 -11.85
C THR A 25 -1.83 25.43 -10.98
N THR A 26 -1.87 25.53 -9.65
CA THR A 26 -1.30 24.51 -8.76
C THR A 26 -2.22 23.29 -8.65
N ARG A 27 -3.54 23.49 -8.59
CA ARG A 27 -4.52 22.39 -8.53
C ARG A 27 -4.58 21.59 -9.84
N GLN A 28 -4.48 22.24 -11.00
CA GLN A 28 -4.48 21.57 -12.30
C GLN A 28 -3.19 20.77 -12.55
N VAL A 29 -2.01 21.30 -12.19
CA VAL A 29 -0.74 20.54 -12.29
C VAL A 29 -0.74 19.32 -11.36
N ILE A 30 -1.36 19.43 -10.18
CA ILE A 30 -1.55 18.28 -9.28
C ILE A 30 -2.55 17.28 -9.87
N ARG A 31 -3.62 17.70 -10.56
CA ARG A 31 -4.58 16.77 -11.18
C ARG A 31 -4.01 16.05 -12.41
N ASP A 32 -3.28 16.77 -13.25
CA ASP A 32 -2.77 16.26 -14.53
C ASP A 32 -1.51 15.40 -14.37
N ARG A 33 -0.68 15.63 -13.32
CA ARG A 33 0.42 14.70 -12.99
C ARG A 33 -0.04 13.43 -12.29
N PHE A 34 -1.19 13.44 -11.62
CA PHE A 34 -1.60 12.33 -10.72
C PHE A 34 -2.54 11.29 -11.32
N ILE A 35 -3.24 11.59 -12.41
CA ILE A 35 -4.15 10.61 -13.03
C ILE A 35 -3.48 10.02 -14.28
N SER A 36 -2.35 9.37 -14.08
CA SER A 36 -1.89 8.36 -15.03
C SER A 36 -2.89 7.18 -14.97
N GLN A 37 -3.25 6.59 -16.11
CA GLN A 37 -4.32 5.59 -16.28
C GLN A 37 -4.07 4.22 -15.59
N SER A 38 -3.39 4.21 -14.45
CA SER A 38 -2.76 3.00 -13.95
C SER A 38 -2.44 3.16 -12.46
N SER A 39 -2.81 2.16 -11.65
CA SER A 39 -3.06 2.31 -10.22
C SER A 39 -1.88 1.94 -9.32
N VAL A 40 -1.89 2.45 -8.09
CA VAL A 40 -1.03 2.03 -6.97
C VAL A 40 -1.95 1.53 -5.86
N THR A 41 -1.65 0.35 -5.32
CA THR A 41 -2.33 -0.21 -4.15
C THR A 41 -1.60 0.21 -2.89
N ILE A 42 -2.32 0.88 -1.99
CA ILE A 42 -1.83 1.30 -0.68
C ILE A 42 -2.43 0.37 0.38
N VAL A 43 -1.57 -0.36 1.09
CA VAL A 43 -1.99 -1.24 2.18
C VAL A 43 -1.82 -0.50 3.50
N LEU A 44 -2.93 -0.16 4.16
CA LEU A 44 -2.93 0.43 5.49
C LEU A 44 -2.83 -0.66 6.57
N ILE A 45 -1.74 -0.66 7.30
CA ILE A 45 -1.35 -1.73 8.22
C ILE A 45 -1.65 -1.28 9.65
N GLY A 46 -2.67 -1.89 10.25
CA GLY A 46 -2.92 -1.84 11.69
C GLY A 46 -2.69 -3.21 12.32
N GLN A 47 -2.97 -3.32 13.63
CA GLN A 47 -2.59 -4.49 14.44
C GLN A 47 -3.08 -5.85 13.90
N ASN A 48 -4.26 -5.88 13.27
CA ASN A 48 -4.92 -7.10 12.81
C ASN A 48 -5.08 -7.17 11.29
N THR A 49 -4.47 -6.25 10.52
CA THR A 49 -4.62 -6.24 9.05
C THR A 49 -4.10 -7.52 8.42
N TRP A 50 -3.00 -8.08 8.93
CA TRP A 50 -2.35 -9.28 8.42
C TRP A 50 -3.21 -10.57 8.52
N LYS A 51 -4.23 -10.56 9.39
CA LYS A 51 -5.14 -11.70 9.59
C LYS A 51 -6.25 -11.78 8.54
N ARG A 52 -6.44 -10.73 7.73
CA ARG A 52 -7.64 -10.56 6.89
C ARG A 52 -7.44 -11.18 5.51
N LYS A 53 -8.29 -12.15 5.14
CA LYS A 53 -8.21 -12.83 3.83
C LYS A 53 -8.39 -11.89 2.66
N TYR A 54 -9.31 -10.93 2.77
CA TYR A 54 -9.58 -9.98 1.70
C TYR A 54 -8.37 -9.07 1.44
N VAL A 55 -7.55 -8.76 2.45
CA VAL A 55 -6.30 -8.02 2.23
C VAL A 55 -5.33 -8.83 1.38
N ASP A 56 -5.16 -10.10 1.70
CA ASP A 56 -4.30 -11.00 0.95
C ASP A 56 -4.75 -11.13 -0.51
N TRP A 57 -6.06 -11.29 -0.74
CA TRP A 57 -6.64 -11.42 -2.07
C TRP A 57 -6.42 -10.17 -2.90
N GLU A 58 -6.69 -9.00 -2.32
CA GLU A 58 -6.57 -7.72 -3.03
C GLU A 58 -5.14 -7.38 -3.40
N ILE A 59 -4.18 -7.64 -2.50
CA ILE A 59 -2.76 -7.52 -2.84
C ILE A 59 -2.41 -8.47 -3.99
N GLY A 60 -2.88 -9.71 -3.95
CA GLY A 60 -2.57 -10.70 -4.99
C GLY A 60 -3.19 -10.36 -6.33
N TYR A 61 -4.40 -9.82 -6.36
CA TYR A 61 -5.06 -9.38 -7.59
C TYR A 61 -4.43 -8.10 -8.14
N SER A 62 -4.03 -7.15 -7.29
CA SER A 62 -3.49 -5.87 -7.77
C SER A 62 -2.12 -5.98 -8.43
N ILE A 63 -1.28 -6.90 -7.97
CA ILE A 63 0.07 -7.13 -8.53
C ILE A 63 0.08 -8.13 -9.70
N LYS A 64 -1.05 -8.78 -9.98
CA LYS A 64 -1.17 -9.74 -11.08
C LYS A 64 -1.31 -9.01 -12.41
N LYS A 65 -0.35 -9.22 -13.31
CA LYS A 65 -0.48 -8.79 -14.72
C LYS A 65 -1.39 -9.76 -15.45
N THR A 66 -2.39 -9.25 -16.17
CA THR A 66 -3.24 -10.04 -17.08
C THR A 66 -3.25 -9.38 -18.46
N SER A 67 -3.83 -10.03 -19.47
CA SER A 67 -4.01 -9.43 -20.79
C SER A 67 -4.91 -8.19 -20.76
N GLN A 68 -5.78 -8.07 -19.75
CA GLN A 68 -6.75 -6.99 -19.60
C GLN A 68 -6.35 -5.93 -18.56
N ASN A 69 -5.36 -6.20 -17.70
CA ASN A 69 -4.98 -5.29 -16.62
C ASN A 69 -3.45 -5.23 -16.41
N THR A 70 -2.93 -4.01 -16.34
CA THR A 70 -1.54 -3.74 -15.95
C THR A 70 -1.38 -3.92 -14.45
N ARG A 71 -0.28 -4.55 -14.01
CA ARG A 71 0.05 -4.65 -12.58
C ARG A 71 0.10 -3.26 -11.93
N SER A 72 -0.49 -3.14 -10.73
CA SER A 72 -0.43 -1.94 -9.91
C SER A 72 0.93 -1.82 -9.22
N GLY A 73 1.32 -0.60 -8.85
CA GLY A 73 2.36 -0.40 -7.82
C GLY A 73 1.84 -0.88 -6.46
N LEU A 74 2.73 -1.18 -5.53
CA LEU A 74 2.35 -1.66 -4.19
C LEU A 74 3.16 -0.93 -3.11
N ILE A 75 2.47 -0.36 -2.13
CA ILE A 75 3.08 0.24 -0.93
C ILE A 75 2.38 -0.22 0.35
N GLY A 76 3.14 -0.33 1.43
CA GLY A 76 2.63 -0.50 2.79
C GLY A 76 2.79 0.76 3.61
N ILE A 77 1.77 1.14 4.37
CA ILE A 77 1.83 2.25 5.33
C ILE A 77 1.39 1.73 6.70
N LEU A 78 2.28 1.83 7.68
CA LEU A 78 1.97 1.55 9.09
C LEU A 78 1.08 2.69 9.62
N LEU A 79 -0.11 2.34 10.11
CA LEU A 79 -0.99 3.30 10.75
C LEU A 79 -0.41 3.73 12.12
N PRO A 80 -0.74 4.92 12.65
CA PRO A 80 -0.28 5.34 13.98
C PRO A 80 -0.69 4.37 15.11
N SER A 81 -1.78 3.61 14.90
CA SER A 81 -2.25 2.59 15.83
C SER A 81 -1.52 1.24 15.72
N TYR A 82 -0.56 1.10 14.80
CA TYR A 82 0.23 -0.11 14.64
C TYR A 82 1.24 -0.23 15.77
N GLN A 83 1.30 -1.40 16.41
CA GLN A 83 2.31 -1.70 17.42
C GLN A 83 3.18 -2.87 16.95
N PRO A 84 4.50 -2.67 16.79
CA PRO A 84 5.41 -3.78 16.57
C PRO A 84 5.35 -4.71 17.78
N HIS A 85 5.36 -6.01 17.51
CA HIS A 85 5.30 -7.00 18.57
C HIS A 85 6.21 -8.15 18.18
N ALA A 86 7.40 -8.20 18.80
CA ALA A 86 8.30 -9.34 18.63
C ALA A 86 7.64 -10.58 19.22
N LEU A 87 7.54 -11.62 18.39
CA LEU A 87 6.89 -12.87 18.73
C LEU A 87 7.79 -14.03 18.27
N GLY A 88 8.28 -14.81 19.22
CA GLY A 88 9.07 -16.02 18.92
C GLY A 88 10.31 -15.72 18.06
N SER A 89 10.35 -16.34 16.88
CA SER A 89 11.45 -16.30 15.90
C SER A 89 11.47 -15.04 15.00
N CYS A 90 10.51 -14.13 15.17
CA CYS A 90 10.35 -13.00 14.26
C CYS A 90 10.98 -11.70 14.80
N SER A 91 12.14 -11.34 14.23
CA SER A 91 12.90 -10.16 14.60
C SER A 91 12.29 -8.86 14.06
N TYR A 92 12.57 -7.75 14.74
CA TYR A 92 12.21 -6.42 14.27
C TYR A 92 12.89 -6.06 12.94
N SER A 93 12.24 -5.19 12.18
CA SER A 93 12.74 -4.62 10.93
C SER A 93 12.41 -3.13 10.89
N LEU A 94 13.10 -2.37 10.03
CA LEU A 94 12.89 -0.94 9.87
C LEU A 94 12.13 -0.65 8.59
N SER A 95 11.11 0.21 8.67
CA SER A 95 10.52 0.85 7.51
C SER A 95 11.55 1.75 6.82
N GLU A 96 11.24 2.18 5.60
CA GLU A 96 12.12 3.06 4.82
C GLU A 96 12.40 4.40 5.51
N ASN A 97 11.50 4.85 6.39
CA ASN A 97 11.64 6.06 7.21
C ASN A 97 11.96 5.75 8.69
N GLY A 98 12.51 4.58 8.99
CA GLY A 98 13.14 4.27 10.29
C GLY A 98 12.18 3.85 11.41
N THR A 99 10.91 3.61 11.12
CA THR A 99 9.97 3.09 12.12
C THR A 99 10.08 1.58 12.25
N VAL A 100 10.13 1.08 13.49
CA VAL A 100 10.22 -0.35 13.77
C VAL A 100 8.89 -1.03 13.44
N TYR A 101 8.97 -2.13 12.70
CA TYR A 101 7.86 -3.05 12.45
C TYR A 101 8.31 -4.50 12.62
N THR A 102 7.34 -5.41 12.68
CA THR A 102 7.59 -6.85 12.76
C THR A 102 7.07 -7.53 11.48
N PRO A 103 7.91 -8.22 10.69
CA PRO A 103 7.46 -8.94 9.50
C PRO A 103 6.28 -9.90 9.71
N CYS A 104 6.16 -10.44 10.92
CA CYS A 104 5.11 -11.39 11.29
C CYS A 104 3.72 -10.79 11.56
N ASN A 105 3.60 -9.47 11.70
CA ASN A 105 2.33 -8.79 11.94
C ASN A 105 1.94 -7.83 10.80
N VAL A 106 2.61 -7.92 9.66
CA VAL A 106 2.21 -7.26 8.41
C VAL A 106 1.61 -8.29 7.44
N PRO A 107 0.75 -7.88 6.49
CA PRO A 107 0.18 -8.81 5.51
C PRO A 107 1.27 -9.62 4.82
N PRO A 108 1.22 -10.96 4.86
CA PRO A 108 2.36 -11.75 4.42
C PRO A 108 2.68 -11.45 2.95
N ARG A 109 1.70 -11.45 2.05
CA ARG A 109 1.92 -11.20 0.63
C ARG A 109 2.54 -9.83 0.36
N LEU A 110 2.25 -8.82 1.19
CA LEU A 110 2.96 -7.54 1.14
C LEU A 110 4.43 -7.74 1.51
N TYR A 111 4.73 -8.46 2.59
CA TYR A 111 6.10 -8.74 3.01
C TYR A 111 6.92 -9.47 1.94
N ASP A 112 6.34 -10.45 1.24
CA ASP A 112 7.03 -11.11 0.12
C ASP A 112 7.43 -10.14 -0.98
N ASN A 113 6.57 -9.15 -1.26
CA ASN A 113 6.84 -8.12 -2.25
C ASN A 113 7.85 -7.07 -1.75
N ILE A 114 7.95 -6.86 -0.43
CA ILE A 114 9.03 -6.07 0.17
C ILE A 114 10.36 -6.80 0.00
N GLN A 115 10.41 -8.10 0.31
CA GLN A 115 11.62 -8.92 0.17
C GLN A 115 12.07 -9.05 -1.30
N ALA A 116 11.11 -9.10 -2.24
CA ALA A 116 11.38 -9.08 -3.67
C ALA A 116 11.83 -7.69 -4.19
N GLY A 117 11.80 -6.64 -3.36
CA GLY A 117 12.10 -5.26 -3.74
C GLY A 117 10.99 -4.57 -4.55
N PHE A 118 9.86 -5.23 -4.77
CA PHE A 118 8.72 -4.72 -5.55
C PHE A 118 7.92 -3.67 -4.78
N ALA A 119 7.77 -3.86 -3.48
CA ALA A 119 7.07 -2.96 -2.58
C ALA A 119 8.01 -2.35 -1.55
N LYS A 120 7.58 -1.23 -0.98
CA LYS A 120 8.22 -0.59 0.17
C LYS A 120 7.21 -0.39 1.29
N ILE A 121 7.72 -0.29 2.51
CA ILE A 121 6.92 -0.04 3.70
C ILE A 121 7.40 1.22 4.41
N TYR A 122 6.46 2.09 4.75
CA TYR A 122 6.70 3.36 5.42
C TYR A 122 5.85 3.43 6.69
N SER A 123 6.20 4.29 7.64
CA SER A 123 5.24 4.74 8.63
C SER A 123 4.29 5.78 8.07
N TYR A 124 3.30 6.17 8.87
CA TYR A 124 2.30 7.14 8.46
C TYR A 124 2.96 8.44 7.98
N PRO A 125 2.58 8.99 6.81
CA PRO A 125 3.22 10.16 6.24
C PRO A 125 3.00 11.40 7.12
N THR A 126 4.01 12.26 7.18
CA THR A 126 3.96 13.55 7.89
C THR A 126 3.38 14.67 7.02
N SER A 127 3.39 14.50 5.69
CA SER A 127 2.85 15.45 4.73
C SER A 127 2.32 14.77 3.47
N HIS A 128 1.49 15.48 2.71
CA HIS A 128 1.00 14.97 1.41
C HIS A 128 2.11 14.83 0.36
N TYR A 129 3.16 15.66 0.44
CA TYR A 129 4.31 15.59 -0.47
C TYR A 129 5.09 14.29 -0.30
N GLU A 130 5.28 13.85 0.93
CA GLU A 130 5.95 12.60 1.27
C GLU A 130 5.16 11.39 0.73
N LEU A 131 3.85 11.35 1.01
CA LEU A 131 2.96 10.32 0.48
C LEU A 131 2.96 10.28 -1.06
N MET A 132 2.92 11.47 -1.70
CA MET A 132 2.99 11.60 -3.15
C MET A 132 4.28 10.99 -3.71
N ALA A 133 5.43 11.28 -3.09
CA ALA A 133 6.71 10.77 -3.54
C ALA A 133 6.74 9.24 -3.51
N TRP A 134 6.22 8.63 -2.44
CA TRP A 134 6.14 7.17 -2.31
C TRP A 134 5.20 6.53 -3.33
N ILE A 135 4.03 7.14 -3.57
CA ILE A 135 3.09 6.68 -4.60
C ILE A 135 3.74 6.74 -5.98
N HIS A 136 4.42 7.84 -6.30
CA HIS A 136 5.10 7.99 -7.58
C HIS A 136 6.24 6.99 -7.76
N GLU A 137 7.04 6.73 -6.72
CA GLU A 137 8.08 5.70 -6.75
C GLU A 137 7.49 4.30 -7.02
N ALA A 138 6.44 3.92 -6.29
CA ALA A 138 5.78 2.63 -6.47
C ALA A 138 5.13 2.48 -7.84
N PHE A 139 4.56 3.57 -8.35
CA PHE A 139 4.02 3.64 -9.70
C PHE A 139 5.09 3.36 -10.75
N GLN A 140 6.29 3.93 -10.63
CA GLN A 140 7.38 3.68 -11.57
C GLN A 140 7.90 2.23 -11.45
N LYS A 141 8.06 1.73 -10.22
CA LYS A 141 8.58 0.39 -9.94
C LYS A 141 7.76 -0.73 -10.54
N ARG A 142 6.45 -0.56 -10.67
CA ARG A 142 5.58 -1.61 -11.24
C ARG A 142 5.90 -1.95 -12.69
N ASN A 143 6.71 -1.19 -13.41
CA ASN A 143 7.14 -1.53 -14.78
C ASN A 143 8.60 -1.97 -14.85
N ASN A 144 9.30 -2.02 -13.71
CA ASN A 144 10.67 -2.49 -13.65
C ASN A 144 10.74 -4.00 -14.00
N ILE A 145 11.57 -4.33 -14.98
CA ILE A 145 11.77 -5.72 -15.46
C ILE A 145 12.67 -6.53 -14.53
N HIS A 146 13.54 -5.86 -13.77
CA HIS A 146 14.47 -6.50 -12.82
C HIS A 146 13.82 -6.81 -11.47
N VAL A 147 12.59 -6.32 -11.25
CA VAL A 147 11.87 -6.46 -9.99
C VAL A 147 10.48 -7.04 -10.28
N ALA A 148 10.36 -8.35 -10.11
CA ALA A 148 9.10 -9.08 -10.30
C ALA A 148 8.31 -9.13 -8.97
N PRO A 149 6.98 -8.94 -9.00
CA PRO A 149 6.15 -9.12 -7.83
C PRO A 149 6.16 -10.60 -7.42
N ASN A 150 6.19 -10.85 -6.12
CA ASN A 150 6.06 -12.20 -5.58
C ASN A 150 4.59 -12.46 -5.24
N ASN A 151 3.92 -13.30 -6.04
CA ASN A 151 2.54 -13.68 -5.84
C ASN A 151 2.35 -15.20 -5.66
N ASN A 152 3.41 -15.90 -5.22
CA ASN A 152 3.43 -17.37 -5.15
C ASN A 152 2.66 -17.95 -3.96
N ARG A 153 2.25 -17.12 -2.99
CA ARG A 153 1.46 -17.60 -1.85
C ARG A 153 0.07 -18.06 -2.28
N THR A 154 -0.35 -19.18 -1.72
CA THR A 154 -1.76 -19.59 -1.75
C THR A 154 -2.62 -18.52 -1.10
N TYR A 155 -3.77 -18.24 -1.70
CA TYR A 155 -4.72 -17.29 -1.14
C TYR A 155 -5.29 -17.79 0.18
N PHE A 156 -5.52 -16.89 1.13
CA PHE A 156 -6.15 -17.25 2.40
C PHE A 156 -7.58 -17.75 2.15
N SER A 157 -7.92 -18.97 2.59
CA SER A 157 -9.28 -19.50 2.50
C SER A 157 -10.24 -18.82 3.49
N SER A 158 -9.74 -18.47 4.68
CA SER A 158 -10.47 -17.78 5.74
C SER A 158 -9.62 -16.68 6.39
N ASN A 159 -10.25 -15.81 7.19
CA ASN A 159 -9.49 -14.95 8.10
C ASN A 159 -8.69 -15.83 9.07
N ARG A 160 -7.51 -15.38 9.47
CA ARG A 160 -6.72 -16.05 10.51
C ARG A 160 -7.36 -15.83 11.89
N GLY A 161 -7.23 -16.82 12.76
CA GLY A 161 -7.90 -16.84 14.06
C GLY A 161 -7.47 -15.67 14.96
N GLU A 162 -8.36 -15.23 15.85
CA GLU A 162 -8.09 -14.08 16.73
C GLU A 162 -6.90 -14.35 17.66
N HIS A 163 -6.78 -15.58 18.16
CA HIS A 163 -5.69 -16.05 19.02
C HIS A 163 -4.38 -16.32 18.27
N GLN A 164 -4.37 -16.24 16.94
CA GLN A 164 -3.17 -16.43 16.13
C GLN A 164 -2.40 -15.11 16.09
N ASN A 165 -1.16 -15.11 16.60
CA ASN A 165 -0.39 -13.87 16.77
C ASN A 165 0.60 -13.60 15.63
N TYR A 166 0.85 -14.57 14.74
CA TYR A 166 1.78 -14.45 13.62
C TYR A 166 1.45 -15.44 12.49
N TRP A 167 2.14 -15.30 11.34
CA TRP A 167 1.91 -16.15 10.16
C TRP A 167 2.97 -17.21 9.88
N GLN A 168 4.17 -17.12 10.49
CA GLN A 168 5.24 -18.12 10.43
C GLN A 168 5.24 -18.95 11.73
N ALA A 169 4.80 -20.21 11.66
CA ALA A 169 5.10 -21.19 12.70
C ALA A 169 6.56 -21.62 12.60
#